data_AF-A0A1I4SKW1-F1
#
_entry.id   AF-A0A1I4SKW1-F1
#
_cell.length_a   1.000
_cell.length_b   1.000
_cell.length_c   1.000
_cell.angle_alpha   90.00
_cell.angle_beta   90.00
_cell.angle_gamma   90.00
#
_symmetry.space_group_name_H-M   'P 1'
#
loop_
_entity.id
_entity.type
_entity.pdbx_description
1 polymer ?
#
loop_
_entity_poly.entity_id
_entity_poly.type
_entity_poly.pdbx_seq_one_letter_code
_entity_poly.pdbx_strand_id
1 'polypeptide(L)'
;MKTSHIRKHMPRNPHQLLDAIIGNNGLKNDAALCRILQVAPPRISKIRHGKLGVSADIILRLHEHFQIPIADLRDMMERQA
;
A
#
# COMPACT_ATOMS: atom_id res chain seq x y z
N MET A 1 12.34 25.53 9.01
CA MET A 1 12.55 24.32 8.18
C MET A 1 12.06 23.12 9.00
N LYS A 2 10.91 22.52 8.69
CA LYS A 2 10.37 21.41 9.51
C LYS A 2 10.88 20.09 8.94
N THR A 3 12.00 19.62 9.47
CA THR A 3 12.49 18.25 9.31
C THR A 3 11.57 17.30 10.09
N SER A 4 10.52 16.80 9.44
CA SER A 4 9.68 15.76 10.03
C SER A 4 10.40 14.42 9.85
N HIS A 5 10.97 13.91 10.95
CA HIS A 5 11.44 12.53 11.03
C HIS A 5 10.25 11.61 10.83
N ILE A 6 10.09 11.09 9.62
CA ILE A 6 9.08 10.09 9.28
C ILE A 6 9.42 8.84 10.08
N ARG A 7 8.65 8.56 11.14
CA ARG A 7 8.78 7.34 11.93
C ARG A 7 8.56 6.16 10.99
N LYS A 8 9.64 5.42 10.71
CA LYS A 8 9.64 4.18 9.93
C LYS A 8 8.80 3.14 10.66
N HIS A 9 7.49 3.14 10.42
CA HIS A 9 6.65 2.01 10.77
C HIS A 9 7.06 0.86 9.85
N MET A 10 7.97 0.00 10.32
CA MET A 10 8.32 -1.24 9.64
C MET A 10 7.25 -2.27 10.02
N PRO A 11 6.33 -2.63 9.11
CA PRO A 11 5.32 -3.63 9.43
C PRO A 11 6.00 -4.99 9.65
N ARG A 12 5.43 -5.80 10.55
CA ARG A 12 5.94 -7.13 10.91
C ARG A 12 6.03 -8.08 9.70
N ASN A 13 5.36 -7.75 8.59
CA ASN A 13 5.45 -8.44 7.30
C ASN A 13 5.57 -7.39 6.17
N PRO A 14 6.75 -7.29 5.51
CA PRO A 14 6.96 -6.33 4.44
C PRO A 14 6.14 -6.72 3.21
N HIS A 15 5.45 -5.74 2.64
CA HIS A 15 4.78 -5.87 1.35
C HIS A 15 5.08 -4.61 0.54
N GLN A 16 6.13 -4.67 -0.28
CA GLN A 16 6.69 -3.53 -1.03
C GLN A 16 5.67 -2.55 -1.61
N LEU A 17 4.64 -3.02 -2.33
CA LEU A 17 3.60 -2.12 -2.85
C LEU A 17 2.91 -1.33 -1.72
N LEU A 18 2.32 -2.02 -0.75
CA LEU A 18 1.59 -1.41 0.37
C LEU A 18 2.49 -0.51 1.22
N ASP A 19 3.75 -0.91 1.42
CA ASP A 19 4.73 -0.14 2.18
C ASP A 19 5.13 1.14 1.45
N ALA A 20 5.36 1.06 0.14
CA ALA A 20 5.64 2.22 -0.68
C ALA A 20 4.42 3.16 -0.74
N ILE A 21 3.20 2.63 -0.86
CA ILE A 21 1.99 3.47 -0.82
C ILE A 21 1.85 4.17 0.54
N ILE A 22 2.08 3.46 1.64
CA ILE A 22 2.00 4.05 2.99
C ILE A 22 3.09 5.09 3.20
N GLY A 23 4.33 4.79 2.80
CA GLY A 23 5.47 5.68 2.95
C GLY A 23 5.36 6.93 2.07
N ASN A 24 5.08 6.76 0.78
CA ASN A 24 5.04 7.85 -0.20
C ASN A 24 3.89 8.82 0.07
N ASN A 25 2.77 8.32 0.60
CA ASN A 25 1.58 9.13 0.87
C ASN A 25 1.45 9.55 2.35
N GLY A 26 2.46 9.29 3.18
CA GLY A 26 2.46 9.69 4.59
C GLY A 26 1.35 9.04 5.43
N LEU A 27 0.88 7.85 5.05
CA LEU A 27 -0.17 7.15 5.77
C LEU A 27 0.36 6.60 7.09
N LYS A 28 -0.50 6.62 8.12
CA LYS A 28 -0.11 6.12 9.45
C LYS A 28 0.09 4.61 9.47
N ASN A 29 -0.77 3.86 8.77
CA ASN A 29 -0.80 2.40 8.76
C ASN A 29 -1.81 1.87 7.73
N ASP A 30 -1.94 0.54 7.67
CA ASP A 30 -2.91 -0.15 6.82
C ASP A 30 -4.35 0.23 7.08
N ALA A 31 -4.73 0.53 8.31
CA ALA A 31 -6.09 0.93 8.61
C ALA A 31 -6.41 2.28 7.95
N ALA A 32 -5.45 3.19 7.84
CA ALA A 32 -5.62 4.41 7.05
C ALA A 32 -5.79 4.08 5.55
N LEU A 33 -4.95 3.19 5.02
CA LEU A 33 -5.06 2.73 3.63
C LEU A 33 -6.40 2.04 3.33
N CYS A 34 -6.89 1.19 4.23
CA CYS A 34 -8.18 0.49 4.11
C CYS A 34 -9.35 1.47 3.98
N ARG A 35 -9.32 2.57 4.74
CA ARG A 35 -10.36 3.60 4.69
C ARG A 35 -10.36 4.33 3.35
N ILE A 36 -9.17 4.70 2.86
CA ILE A 36 -9.01 5.36 1.56
C ILE A 36 -9.50 4.43 0.46
N LEU A 37 -9.00 3.19 0.44
CA LEU A 37 -9.38 2.22 -0.59
C LEU A 37 -10.79 1.65 -0.39
N GLN A 38 -11.51 1.96 0.69
CA GLN A 38 -12.81 1.36 1.01
C GLN A 38 -12.77 -0.18 0.98
N VAL A 39 -11.73 -0.74 1.59
CA VAL A 39 -11.46 -2.18 1.64
C VAL A 39 -11.52 -2.64 3.09
N ALA A 40 -12.09 -3.83 3.33
CA ALA A 40 -12.11 -4.42 4.66
C ALA A 40 -10.67 -4.74 5.15
N PRO A 41 -10.32 -4.44 6.41
CA PRO A 41 -8.99 -4.72 6.97
C PRO A 41 -8.47 -6.16 6.77
N PRO A 42 -9.33 -7.22 6.84
CA PRO A 42 -8.87 -8.58 6.57
C PRO A 42 -8.33 -8.80 5.15
N ARG A 43 -8.79 -8.04 4.14
CA ARG A 43 -8.26 -8.15 2.76
C ARG A 43 -6.83 -7.65 2.69
N ILE A 44 -6.57 -6.43 3.17
CA ILE A 44 -5.22 -5.86 3.22
C ILE A 44 -4.28 -6.71 4.09
N SER A 45 -4.77 -7.22 5.22
CA SER A 45 -4.00 -8.14 6.05
C SER A 45 -3.62 -9.39 5.27
N LYS A 46 -4.55 -10.07 4.59
CA LYS A 46 -4.21 -11.26 3.79
C LYS A 46 -3.21 -10.95 2.67
N ILE A 47 -3.32 -9.78 2.03
CA ILE A 47 -2.35 -9.32 1.02
C ILE A 47 -0.96 -9.18 1.63
N ARG A 48 -0.82 -8.49 2.75
CA ARG A 48 0.47 -8.34 3.46
C ARG A 48 1.15 -9.65 3.80
N HIS A 49 0.36 -10.66 4.13
CA HIS A 49 0.87 -11.96 4.55
C HIS A 49 1.00 -12.95 3.38
N GLY A 50 0.86 -12.50 2.12
CA GLY A 50 0.94 -13.35 0.93
C GLY A 50 -0.18 -14.39 0.81
N LYS A 51 -1.23 -14.29 1.62
CA LYS A 51 -2.39 -15.21 1.59
C LYS A 51 -3.43 -14.82 0.54
N LEU A 52 -3.29 -13.63 -0.04
CA LEU A 52 -4.14 -13.12 -1.10
C LEU A 52 -3.28 -12.25 -2.03
N GLY A 53 -3.34 -12.47 -3.34
CA GLY A 53 -2.68 -11.58 -4.30
C GLY A 53 -3.33 -10.20 -4.34
N VAL A 54 -2.59 -9.19 -4.82
CA VAL A 54 -3.16 -7.89 -5.11
C VAL A 54 -4.08 -8.03 -6.34
N SER A 55 -5.37 -7.78 -6.15
CA SER A 55 -6.37 -7.88 -7.20
C SER A 55 -6.47 -6.59 -8.02
N ALA A 56 -7.03 -6.69 -9.23
CA ALA A 56 -7.20 -5.54 -10.12
C ALA A 56 -8.04 -4.40 -9.50
N ASP A 57 -9.02 -4.71 -8.64
CA ASP A 57 -9.81 -3.69 -7.92
C ASP A 57 -8.95 -2.85 -6.97
N ILE A 58 -7.95 -3.44 -6.32
CA ILE A 58 -7.03 -2.71 -5.45
C ILE A 58 -6.14 -1.80 -6.28
N ILE A 59 -5.64 -2.28 -7.42
CA ILE A 59 -4.79 -1.50 -8.34
C ILE A 59 -5.58 -0.29 -8.87
N LEU A 60 -6.82 -0.50 -9.31
CA LEU A 60 -7.67 0.57 -9.81
C LEU A 60 -7.91 1.65 -8.75
N ARG A 61 -8.26 1.25 -7.52
CA ARG A 61 -8.49 2.19 -6.42
C ARG A 61 -7.21 2.93 -6.03
N LEU A 62 -6.04 2.27 -6.05
CA LEU A 62 -4.76 2.93 -5.82
C LEU A 62 -4.48 3.99 -6.90
N HIS A 63 -4.73 3.66 -8.16
CA HIS A 63 -4.61 4.60 -9.28
C HIS A 63 -5.53 5.82 -9.08
N GLU A 64 -6.82 5.59 -8.81
CA GLU A 64 -7.80 6.66 -8.65
C GLU A 64 -7.50 7.57 -7.45
N HIS A 65 -7.14 7.00 -6.30
CA HIS A 65 -6.94 7.78 -5.08
C HIS A 65 -5.59 8.48 -4.99
N PHE A 66 -4.53 7.88 -5.53
CA PHE A 66 -3.16 8.40 -5.43
C PHE A 66 -2.62 8.93 -6.76
N GLN A 67 -3.39 8.83 -7.84
CA GLN A 67 -3.01 9.28 -9.19
C GLN A 67 -1.70 8.63 -9.68
N ILE A 68 -1.43 7.40 -9.23
CA ILE A 68 -0.25 6.62 -9.63
C ILE A 68 -0.61 5.84 -10.90
N PRO A 69 0.18 5.92 -11.97
CA PRO A 69 -0.04 5.12 -13.18
C PRO A 69 -0.13 3.61 -12.86
N ILE A 70 -1.05 2.91 -13.54
CA ILE A 70 -1.22 1.46 -13.36
C ILE A 70 0.08 0.69 -13.68
N ALA A 71 0.87 1.17 -14.64
CA ALA A 71 2.18 0.60 -14.98
C ALA A 71 3.12 0.63 -13.77
N ASP A 72 3.29 1.79 -13.14
CA ASP A 72 4.13 1.94 -11.95
C ASP A 72 3.65 1.05 -10.80
N LEU A 73 2.32 0.93 -10.61
CA LEU A 73 1.76 0.03 -9.60
C LEU A 73 2.10 -1.45 -9.88
N ARG A 74 2.13 -1.86 -11.15
CA ARG A 74 2.53 -3.22 -11.55
C ARG A 74 4.02 -3.44 -11.35
N ASP A 75 4.86 -2.49 -11.73
CA ASP A 75 6.32 -2.56 -11.51
C ASP A 75 6.64 -2.68 -10.01
N MET A 76 5.89 -1.97 -9.16
CA MET A 76 6.02 -2.08 -7.70
C MET A 76 5.60 -3.45 -7.15
N MET A 77 4.72 -4.18 -7.86
CA MET A 77 4.35 -5.56 -7.53
C MET A 77 5.40 -6.57 -8.02
N GLU A 78 5.96 -6.40 -9.21
CA GLU A 78 6.94 -7.33 -9.78
C GLU A 78 8.25 -7.36 -9.00
N ARG A 79 8.62 -6.26 -8.33
CA ARG A 79 9.76 -6.22 -7.39
C ARG A 79 9.62 -7.16 -6.18
N GLN A 80 8.46 -7.79 -5.99
CA GLN A 80 8.19 -8.76 -4.93
C GLN A 80 8.41 -10.22 -5.34
N ALA A 81 8.59 -10.50 -6.63
CA ALA A 81 8.79 -11.84 -7.19
C ALA A 81 10.28 -12.27 -7.17
#